data_AF-A0A358CX01-F1
#
_entry.id   AF-A0A358CX01-F1
#
_cell.length_a   1.000
_cell.length_b   1.000
_cell.length_c   1.000
_cell.angle_alpha   90.00
_cell.angle_beta   90.00
_cell.angle_gamma   90.00
#
_symmetry.space_group_name_H-M   'P 1'
#
loop_
_entity.id
_entity.type
_entity.pdbx_description
1 polymer ?
#
loop_
_entity_poly.entity_id
_entity_poly.type
_entity_poly.pdbx_seq_one_letter_code
_entity_poly.pdbx_strand_id
1 'polypeptide(L)'
;MHILHITFCVLAVMLLVATVVMLSADHNRPWKIYQRKFRALETWSAAAQVDSEDSLAFRAKTIELESSLAEVRRANLDPALVSEFARQAETVKEDADATAFVKKDVSLLKEAEDSDSRFRIRGDLLQRLQDIVDRSKFREDNLAGSLKLEKANLDKRRADYELAVSNEVDISKQTELLALTDEQKKKVADATLAFQAANTHRKELAEALKNITATEKAAAKKLADHRQSLTLLQKTLRDRAPNAGKTVLELPVLDAFNGPLRVDQIWLPKLTLNNNFRDVARFDRCTTCHQGMAKSAKGAPSEPAYPEATIVEISLPTPNEPPVLDEPESESLRMESAFGFSLAKQGLFREDSPTISVVLPESPAAIAGLQSGDVITAVGGGRTSVRELAVSALLENVSWGEPLRLEVQRGVPQPYATHPRLDLFVSDSSPHSMQTFGCTICHQGQGSATSFKWSSHSPNTPKQSHVWHDEYGWFNNHHWIFPMLPERFEESSCLKCHHEVVDLEPSERFPEPPAPKVVAGYHLIRQYGCYGCHEIKGWSGPDQRVGPDMRLEPNYHEVAQAVSVDPGVQEMDSTFNNWVTDVISSPDGNDARQRLRAAIDADAA
;
A
#
# COMPACT_ATOMS: atom_id res chain seq x y z
N MET A 1 45.90 -43.06 22.18
CA MET A 1 44.60 -42.46 22.54
C MET A 1 44.62 -40.93 22.53
N HIS A 2 45.57 -40.26 23.18
CA HIS A 2 45.62 -38.78 23.24
C HIS A 2 45.67 -38.05 21.88
N ILE A 3 46.46 -38.54 20.91
CA ILE A 3 46.59 -37.88 19.59
C ILE A 3 45.25 -37.84 18.86
N LEU A 4 44.47 -38.92 18.88
CA LEU A 4 43.17 -38.99 18.21
C LEU A 4 42.15 -38.01 18.84
N HIS A 5 42.12 -37.91 20.17
CA HIS A 5 41.23 -36.97 20.86
C HIS A 5 41.62 -35.51 20.60
N ILE A 6 42.92 -35.21 20.52
CA ILE A 6 43.42 -33.86 20.18
C ILE A 6 43.06 -33.52 18.73
N THR A 7 43.31 -34.42 17.78
CA THR A 7 42.95 -34.22 16.37
C THR A 7 41.45 -34.04 16.18
N PHE A 8 40.63 -34.86 16.87
CA PHE A 8 39.18 -34.71 16.84
C PHE A 8 38.72 -33.37 17.42
N CYS A 9 39.29 -32.94 18.54
CA CYS A 9 39.00 -31.64 19.15
C CYS A 9 39.33 -30.50 18.18
N VAL A 10 40.51 -30.51 17.56
CA VAL A 10 40.92 -29.49 16.59
C VAL A 10 40.00 -29.47 15.37
N LEU A 11 39.64 -30.62 14.80
CA LEU A 11 38.70 -30.71 13.68
C LEU A 11 37.30 -30.23 14.05
N ALA A 12 36.81 -30.55 15.26
CA ALA A 12 35.53 -30.08 15.75
C ALA A 12 35.51 -28.55 15.93
N VAL A 13 36.58 -27.97 16.47
CA VAL A 13 36.73 -26.50 16.58
C VAL A 13 36.80 -25.86 15.20
N MET A 14 37.56 -26.41 14.26
CA MET A 14 37.63 -25.89 12.88
C MET A 14 36.27 -25.95 12.19
N LEU A 15 35.53 -27.05 12.35
CA LEU A 15 34.17 -27.19 11.80
C LEU A 15 33.21 -26.18 12.44
N LEU A 16 33.30 -25.96 13.76
CA LEU A 16 32.49 -24.96 14.46
C LEU A 16 32.77 -23.54 13.93
N VAL A 17 34.06 -23.17 13.80
CA VAL A 17 34.45 -21.87 13.24
C VAL A 17 33.95 -21.72 11.81
N ALA A 18 34.14 -22.72 10.95
CA ALA A 18 33.64 -22.69 9.58
C ALA A 18 32.10 -22.54 9.53
N THR A 19 31.38 -23.23 10.41
CA THR A 19 29.91 -23.12 10.52
C THR A 19 29.48 -21.72 10.97
N VAL A 20 30.14 -21.14 11.98
CA VAL A 20 29.84 -19.78 12.45
C VAL A 20 30.14 -18.74 11.36
N VAL A 21 31.26 -18.89 10.64
CA VAL A 21 31.60 -18.02 9.51
C VAL A 21 30.55 -18.12 8.40
N MET A 22 30.14 -19.34 8.03
CA MET A 22 29.08 -19.56 7.03
C MET A 22 27.76 -18.90 7.45
N LEU A 23 27.32 -19.11 8.69
CA LEU A 23 26.09 -18.52 9.22
C LEU A 23 26.18 -16.99 9.32
N SER A 24 27.32 -16.45 9.72
CA SER A 24 27.58 -15.00 9.72
C SER A 24 27.53 -14.41 8.31
N ALA A 25 28.12 -15.09 7.32
CA ALA A 25 28.07 -14.68 5.93
C ALA A 25 26.63 -14.70 5.37
N ASP A 26 25.81 -15.69 5.76
CA ASP A 26 24.40 -15.72 5.37
C ASP A 26 23.54 -14.67 6.10
N HIS A 27 23.84 -14.40 7.36
CA HIS A 27 23.22 -13.34 8.13
C HIS A 27 23.48 -11.95 7.54
N ASN A 28 24.65 -11.75 6.94
CA ASN A 28 25.10 -10.48 6.36
C ASN A 28 24.87 -10.38 4.84
N ARG A 29 23.92 -11.14 4.29
CA ARG A 29 23.56 -11.06 2.85
C ARG A 29 23.07 -9.64 2.50
N PRO A 30 23.52 -9.05 1.36
CA PRO A 30 23.18 -7.67 1.00
C PRO A 30 21.69 -7.33 0.95
N TRP A 31 20.84 -8.26 0.49
CA TRP A 31 19.40 -8.03 0.40
C TRP A 31 18.72 -7.78 1.76
N LYS A 32 19.25 -8.34 2.85
CA LYS A 32 18.68 -8.19 4.21
C LYS A 32 18.71 -6.72 4.66
N ILE A 33 19.67 -5.93 4.19
CA ILE A 33 19.77 -4.49 4.49
C ILE A 33 18.53 -3.76 3.98
N TYR A 34 18.08 -4.05 2.76
CA TYR A 34 16.92 -3.40 2.16
C TYR A 34 15.62 -3.79 2.89
N GLN A 35 15.42 -5.07 3.21
CA GLN A 35 14.24 -5.48 3.98
C GLN A 35 14.21 -4.90 5.40
N ARG A 36 15.35 -4.86 6.10
CA ARG A 36 15.45 -4.21 7.42
C ARG A 36 15.10 -2.73 7.34
N LYS A 37 15.64 -2.02 6.34
CA LYS A 37 15.35 -0.58 6.15
C LYS A 37 13.88 -0.35 5.76
N PHE A 38 13.28 -1.21 4.93
CA PHE A 38 11.87 -1.09 4.59
C PHE A 38 10.95 -1.36 5.79
N ARG A 39 11.29 -2.31 6.66
CA ARG A 39 10.57 -2.51 7.94
C ARG A 39 10.70 -1.30 8.87
N ALA A 40 11.89 -0.69 8.92
CA ALA A 40 12.08 0.55 9.65
C ALA A 40 11.20 1.67 9.07
N LEU A 41 11.07 1.77 7.75
CA LEU A 41 10.14 2.68 7.07
C LEU A 41 8.67 2.42 7.45
N GLU A 42 8.20 1.17 7.43
CA GLU A 42 6.83 0.83 7.83
C GLU A 42 6.56 1.08 9.33
N THR A 43 7.59 0.95 10.15
CA THR A 43 7.53 1.24 11.59
C THR A 43 7.50 2.74 11.84
N TRP A 44 8.36 3.51 11.18
CA TRP A 44 8.40 4.96 11.24
C TRP A 44 7.09 5.57 10.74
N SER A 45 6.55 5.08 9.63
CA SER A 45 5.26 5.55 9.09
C SER A 45 4.09 5.24 10.03
N ALA A 46 4.15 4.12 10.75
CA ALA A 46 3.17 3.81 11.80
C ALA A 46 3.35 4.71 13.04
N ALA A 47 4.58 5.06 13.40
CA ALA A 47 4.87 5.98 14.50
C ALA A 47 4.36 7.39 14.18
N ALA A 48 4.65 7.92 12.99
CA ALA A 48 4.14 9.22 12.54
C ALA A 48 2.60 9.29 12.55
N GLN A 49 1.92 8.20 12.20
CA GLN A 49 0.46 8.10 12.33
C GLN A 49 -0.03 8.14 13.78
N VAL A 50 0.70 7.53 14.72
CA VAL A 50 0.39 7.64 16.15
C VAL A 50 0.65 9.06 16.66
N ASP A 51 1.78 9.67 16.26
CA ASP A 51 2.12 11.05 16.64
C ASP A 51 1.03 12.04 16.17
N SER A 52 0.44 11.80 14.98
CA SER A 52 -0.66 12.63 14.48
C SER A 52 -1.91 12.59 15.37
N GLU A 53 -2.09 11.54 16.16
CA GLU A 53 -3.21 11.39 17.09
C GLU A 53 -2.87 11.95 18.49
N ASP A 54 -1.59 12.19 18.80
CA ASP A 54 -1.20 12.96 20.00
C ASP A 54 -1.28 14.49 19.79
N SER A 55 -1.55 14.90 18.55
CA SER A 55 -1.62 16.29 18.08
C SER A 55 -2.77 17.09 18.68
N LEU A 56 -2.67 18.42 18.59
CA LEU A 56 -3.73 19.34 19.03
C LEU A 56 -5.07 19.06 18.33
N ALA A 57 -5.06 18.71 17.04
CA ALA A 57 -6.28 18.47 16.26
C ALA A 57 -7.05 17.23 16.76
N PHE A 58 -6.34 16.15 17.10
CA PHE A 58 -6.98 14.94 17.61
C PHE A 58 -7.60 15.17 18.99
N ARG A 59 -6.89 15.87 19.88
CA ARG A 59 -7.41 16.23 21.21
C ARG A 59 -8.67 17.09 21.10
N ALA A 60 -8.65 18.10 20.23
CA ALA A 60 -9.82 18.93 19.95
C ALA A 60 -11.00 18.08 19.45
N LYS A 61 -10.75 17.13 18.55
CA LYS A 61 -11.79 16.24 18.03
C LYS A 61 -12.36 15.30 19.09
N THR A 62 -11.51 14.78 19.98
CA THR A 62 -11.96 13.97 21.11
C THR A 62 -12.89 14.76 22.03
N ILE A 63 -12.51 15.99 22.40
CA ILE A 63 -13.33 16.89 23.23
C ILE A 63 -14.66 17.21 22.54
N GLU A 64 -14.63 17.53 21.24
CA GLU A 64 -15.83 17.78 20.44
C GLU A 64 -16.79 16.58 20.47
N LEU A 65 -16.29 15.36 20.20
CA LEU A 65 -17.10 14.14 20.19
C LEU A 65 -17.64 13.78 21.59
N GLU A 66 -16.85 13.98 22.64
CA GLU A 66 -17.29 13.82 24.02
C GLU A 66 -18.41 14.80 24.38
N SER A 67 -18.26 16.08 24.01
CA SER A 67 -19.28 17.10 24.23
C SER A 67 -20.57 16.78 23.47
N SER A 68 -20.47 16.37 22.20
CA SER A 68 -21.61 15.98 21.36
C SER A 68 -22.35 14.76 21.93
N LEU A 69 -21.63 13.73 22.39
CA LEU A 69 -22.25 12.59 23.07
C LEU A 69 -22.94 13.00 24.37
N ALA A 70 -22.31 13.88 25.15
CA ALA A 70 -22.84 14.36 26.41
C ALA A 70 -24.10 15.24 26.21
N GLU A 71 -24.18 15.98 25.12
CA GLU A 71 -25.37 16.74 24.71
C GLU A 71 -26.52 15.80 24.31
N VAL A 72 -26.26 14.83 23.41
CA VAL A 72 -27.27 13.85 22.98
C VAL A 72 -27.82 13.02 24.14
N ARG A 73 -26.96 12.70 25.12
CA ARG A 73 -27.37 11.99 26.35
C ARG A 73 -28.26 12.81 27.27
N ARG A 74 -28.16 14.13 27.23
CA ARG A 74 -29.02 15.05 27.99
C ARG A 74 -30.28 15.45 27.23
N ALA A 75 -30.31 15.24 25.91
CA ALA A 75 -31.48 15.49 25.09
C ALA A 75 -32.65 14.56 25.46
N ASN A 76 -33.86 15.08 25.24
CA ASN A 76 -35.09 14.33 25.51
C ASN A 76 -35.24 13.16 24.54
N LEU A 77 -35.73 12.04 25.05
CA LEU A 77 -36.21 10.96 24.20
C LEU A 77 -37.51 11.39 23.51
N ASP A 78 -37.70 10.92 22.28
CA ASP A 78 -38.96 11.15 21.56
C ASP A 78 -40.10 10.41 22.30
N PRO A 79 -41.09 11.14 22.84
CA PRO A 79 -42.21 10.54 23.57
C PRO A 79 -43.02 9.57 22.70
N ALA A 80 -43.11 9.81 21.39
CA ALA A 80 -43.84 8.95 20.47
C ALA A 80 -43.17 7.56 20.38
N LEU A 81 -41.85 7.53 20.22
CA LEU A 81 -41.09 6.28 20.15
C LEU A 81 -41.16 5.48 21.45
N VAL A 82 -41.08 6.15 22.61
CA VAL A 82 -41.20 5.49 23.92
C VAL A 82 -42.61 4.95 24.13
N SER A 83 -43.64 5.69 23.71
CA SER A 83 -45.03 5.22 23.79
C SER A 83 -45.31 4.03 22.87
N GLU A 84 -44.72 4.01 21.68
CA GLU A 84 -44.82 2.90 20.75
C GLU A 84 -44.15 1.64 21.31
N PHE A 85 -42.95 1.76 21.91
CA PHE A 85 -42.31 0.65 22.61
C PHE A 85 -43.21 0.09 23.72
N ALA A 86 -43.80 0.96 24.55
CA ALA A 86 -44.68 0.53 25.63
C ALA A 86 -45.93 -0.20 25.10
N ARG A 87 -46.53 0.30 24.02
CA ARG A 87 -47.68 -0.32 23.35
C ARG A 87 -47.33 -1.72 22.83
N GLN A 88 -46.15 -1.88 22.21
CA GLN A 88 -45.69 -3.17 21.72
C GLN A 88 -45.43 -4.14 22.88
N ALA A 89 -44.79 -3.69 23.95
CA ALA A 89 -44.53 -4.50 25.14
C ALA A 89 -45.82 -5.00 25.81
N GLU A 90 -46.88 -4.20 25.80
CA GLU A 90 -48.19 -4.56 26.37
C GLU A 90 -48.94 -5.67 25.61
N THR A 91 -48.52 -6.03 24.39
CA THR A 91 -49.13 -7.14 23.63
C THR A 91 -48.88 -8.51 24.28
N VAL A 92 -47.85 -8.61 25.12
CA VAL A 92 -47.47 -9.83 25.86
C VAL A 92 -47.59 -9.56 27.35
N LYS A 93 -48.37 -10.40 28.05
CA LYS A 93 -48.73 -10.21 29.46
C LYS A 93 -47.50 -10.08 30.37
N GLU A 94 -46.49 -10.91 30.16
CA GLU A 94 -45.27 -10.95 30.97
C GLU A 94 -44.44 -9.66 30.88
N ASP A 95 -44.56 -8.91 29.78
CA ASP A 95 -43.88 -7.63 29.58
C ASP A 95 -44.76 -6.44 29.99
N ALA A 96 -46.09 -6.58 29.92
CA ALA A 96 -47.05 -5.56 30.36
C ALA A 96 -46.85 -5.18 31.84
N ASP A 97 -46.53 -6.14 32.71
CA ASP A 97 -46.24 -5.85 34.12
C ASP A 97 -44.99 -4.95 34.28
N ALA A 98 -44.03 -5.06 33.35
CA ALA A 98 -42.82 -4.25 33.36
C ALA A 98 -43.05 -2.83 32.80
N THR A 99 -44.06 -2.62 31.94
CA THR A 99 -44.34 -1.29 31.37
C THR A 99 -44.87 -0.30 32.40
N ALA A 100 -45.39 -0.77 33.55
CA ALA A 100 -45.80 0.10 34.65
C ALA A 100 -44.64 0.99 35.17
N PHE A 101 -43.44 0.41 35.28
CA PHE A 101 -42.24 1.16 35.69
C PHE A 101 -41.73 2.09 34.59
N VAL A 102 -41.85 1.68 33.32
CA VAL A 102 -41.54 2.54 32.16
C VAL A 102 -42.43 3.79 32.18
N LYS A 103 -43.75 3.64 32.40
CA LYS A 103 -44.68 4.77 32.50
C LYS A 103 -44.32 5.70 33.67
N LYS A 104 -43.92 5.13 34.81
CA LYS A 104 -43.47 5.90 35.98
C LYS A 104 -42.23 6.74 35.65
N ASP A 105 -41.21 6.14 35.05
CA ASP A 105 -39.98 6.85 34.68
C ASP A 105 -40.22 7.94 33.64
N VAL A 106 -41.13 7.71 32.68
CA VAL A 106 -41.54 8.73 31.71
C VAL A 106 -42.21 9.92 32.41
N SER A 107 -43.05 9.69 33.42
CA SER A 107 -43.64 10.77 34.22
C SER A 107 -42.59 11.52 35.02
N LEU A 108 -41.68 10.80 35.71
CA LEU A 108 -40.58 11.41 36.45
C LEU A 108 -39.65 12.24 35.54
N LEU A 109 -39.40 11.78 34.32
CA LEU A 109 -38.58 12.51 33.35
C LEU A 109 -39.24 13.81 32.87
N LYS A 110 -40.58 13.88 32.85
CA LYS A 110 -41.33 15.11 32.54
C LYS A 110 -41.28 16.11 33.69
N GLU A 111 -41.33 15.63 34.93
CA GLU A 111 -41.35 16.46 36.14
C GLU A 111 -39.95 16.95 36.58
N ALA A 112 -38.88 16.26 36.17
CA ALA A 112 -37.52 16.62 36.55
C ALA A 112 -37.04 17.91 35.84
N GLU A 113 -36.78 18.97 36.62
CA GLU A 113 -36.24 20.25 36.13
C GLU A 113 -34.70 20.26 36.05
N ASP A 114 -34.03 19.51 36.94
CA ASP A 114 -32.58 19.44 37.04
C ASP A 114 -31.95 18.52 35.97
N SER A 115 -30.91 19.02 35.29
CA SER A 115 -30.24 18.32 34.18
C SER A 115 -29.61 16.99 34.60
N ASP A 116 -28.98 16.92 35.77
CA ASP A 116 -28.30 15.70 36.22
C ASP A 116 -29.29 14.62 36.66
N SER A 117 -30.38 15.02 37.29
CA SER A 117 -31.48 14.13 37.65
C SER A 117 -32.20 13.60 36.41
N ARG A 118 -32.44 14.44 35.40
CA ARG A 118 -32.98 14.00 34.10
C ARG A 118 -32.07 12.98 33.41
N PHE A 119 -30.76 13.22 33.40
CA PHE A 119 -29.78 12.29 32.81
C PHE A 119 -29.83 10.92 33.49
N ARG A 120 -29.88 10.87 34.83
CA ARG A 120 -30.01 9.61 35.58
C ARG A 120 -31.32 8.88 35.28
N ILE A 121 -32.46 9.57 35.36
CA ILE A 121 -33.79 8.98 35.09
C ILE A 121 -33.87 8.45 33.66
N ARG A 122 -33.34 9.20 32.68
CA ARG A 122 -33.27 8.76 31.28
C ARG A 122 -32.43 7.49 31.13
N GLY A 123 -31.29 7.41 31.82
CA GLY A 123 -30.44 6.22 31.86
C GLY A 123 -31.18 5.00 32.43
N ASP A 124 -31.84 5.17 33.58
CA ASP A 124 -32.64 4.11 34.21
C ASP A 124 -33.79 3.64 33.30
N LEU A 125 -34.48 4.57 32.63
CA LEU A 125 -35.52 4.27 31.66
C LEU A 125 -34.96 3.42 30.51
N LEU A 126 -33.87 3.83 29.87
CA LEU A 126 -33.25 3.08 28.78
C LEU A 126 -32.81 1.68 29.21
N GLN A 127 -32.25 1.55 30.42
CA GLN A 127 -31.89 0.24 30.98
C GLN A 127 -33.12 -0.64 31.16
N ARG A 128 -34.24 -0.10 31.67
CA ARG A 128 -35.48 -0.88 31.79
C ARG A 128 -36.05 -1.33 30.45
N LEU A 129 -35.99 -0.48 29.43
CA LEU A 129 -36.40 -0.87 28.07
C LEU A 129 -35.55 -2.02 27.56
N GLN A 130 -34.23 -1.97 27.79
CA GLN A 130 -33.31 -3.06 27.45
C GLN A 130 -33.64 -4.36 28.23
N ASP A 131 -33.91 -4.27 29.53
CA ASP A 131 -34.27 -5.42 30.37
C ASP A 131 -35.58 -6.10 29.90
N ILE A 132 -36.52 -5.35 29.32
CA ILE A 132 -37.74 -5.91 28.69
C ILE A 132 -37.36 -6.70 27.43
N VAL A 133 -36.51 -6.14 26.55
CA VAL A 133 -36.02 -6.84 25.35
C VAL A 133 -35.28 -8.13 25.72
N ASP A 134 -34.41 -8.07 26.74
CA ASP A 134 -33.61 -9.22 27.18
C ASP A 134 -34.47 -10.33 27.79
N ARG A 135 -35.50 -9.97 28.57
CA ARG A 135 -36.51 -10.94 29.05
C ARG A 135 -37.30 -11.57 27.91
N SER A 136 -37.69 -10.78 26.91
CA SER A 136 -38.36 -11.32 25.72
C SER A 136 -37.45 -12.27 24.94
N LYS A 137 -36.15 -11.97 24.85
CA LYS A 137 -35.16 -12.86 24.23
C LYS A 137 -35.02 -14.17 25.00
N PHE A 138 -34.96 -14.10 26.33
CA PHE A 138 -34.90 -15.30 27.16
C PHE A 138 -36.13 -16.21 26.97
N ARG A 139 -37.33 -15.63 26.86
CA ARG A 139 -38.56 -16.41 26.55
C ARG A 139 -38.52 -17.03 25.15
N GLU A 140 -38.07 -16.27 24.14
CA GLU A 140 -37.85 -16.80 22.79
C GLU A 140 -36.90 -18.01 22.80
N ASP A 141 -35.75 -17.88 23.47
CA ASP A 141 -34.73 -18.93 23.54
C ASP A 141 -35.27 -20.20 24.23
N ASN A 142 -36.07 -20.05 25.29
CA ASN A 142 -36.75 -21.18 25.94
C ASN A 142 -37.75 -21.88 25.00
N LEU A 143 -38.58 -21.12 24.28
CA LEU A 143 -39.53 -21.67 23.30
C LEU A 143 -38.82 -22.34 22.12
N ALA A 144 -37.69 -21.81 21.67
CA ALA A 144 -36.85 -22.43 20.66
C ALA A 144 -36.32 -23.80 21.13
N GLY A 145 -35.90 -23.88 22.41
CA GLY A 145 -35.52 -25.12 23.07
C GLY A 145 -36.66 -26.14 23.11
N SER A 146 -37.85 -25.73 23.56
CA SER A 146 -39.04 -26.59 23.57
C SER A 146 -39.43 -27.07 22.17
N LEU A 147 -39.42 -26.19 21.16
CA LEU A 147 -39.70 -26.57 19.78
C LEU A 147 -38.72 -27.61 19.24
N LYS A 148 -37.43 -27.48 19.58
CA LYS A 148 -36.41 -28.48 19.20
C LYS A 148 -36.70 -29.85 19.83
N LEU A 149 -37.15 -29.88 21.08
CA LEU A 149 -37.55 -31.11 21.77
C LEU A 149 -38.79 -31.74 21.10
N GLU A 150 -39.83 -30.96 20.82
CA GLU A 150 -41.05 -31.47 20.17
C GLU A 150 -40.77 -32.02 18.76
N LYS A 151 -39.85 -31.40 18.01
CA LYS A 151 -39.39 -31.89 16.71
C LYS A 151 -38.64 -33.23 16.84
N ALA A 152 -37.72 -33.35 17.80
CA ALA A 152 -37.02 -34.61 18.05
C ALA A 152 -38.00 -35.74 18.45
N ASN A 153 -39.02 -35.42 19.24
CA ASN A 153 -40.09 -36.36 19.58
C ASN A 153 -40.90 -36.78 18.34
N LEU A 154 -41.21 -35.84 17.44
CA LEU A 154 -41.89 -36.14 16.17
C LEU A 154 -41.07 -37.09 15.29
N ASP A 155 -39.76 -36.84 15.16
CA ASP A 155 -38.86 -37.68 14.36
C ASP A 155 -38.81 -39.10 14.92
N LYS A 156 -38.75 -39.26 16.26
CA LYS A 156 -38.85 -40.57 16.91
C LYS A 156 -40.19 -41.26 16.59
N ARG A 157 -41.32 -40.57 16.77
CA ARG A 157 -42.65 -41.17 16.54
C ARG A 157 -42.86 -41.59 15.09
N ARG A 158 -42.35 -40.79 14.15
CA ARG A 158 -42.32 -41.13 12.71
C ARG A 158 -41.51 -42.40 12.46
N ALA A 159 -40.30 -42.49 13.01
CA ALA A 159 -39.47 -43.68 12.88
C ALA A 159 -40.14 -44.93 13.49
N ASP A 160 -40.76 -44.81 14.67
CA ASP A 160 -41.50 -45.89 15.31
C ASP A 160 -42.65 -46.41 14.42
N TYR A 161 -43.40 -45.50 13.78
CA TYR A 161 -44.46 -45.84 12.82
C TYR A 161 -43.91 -46.50 11.54
N GLU A 162 -42.87 -45.91 10.93
CA GLU A 162 -42.25 -46.44 9.71
C GLU A 162 -41.67 -47.85 9.92
N LEU A 163 -41.05 -48.11 11.08
CA LEU A 163 -40.58 -49.43 11.48
C LEU A 163 -41.74 -50.43 11.66
N ALA A 164 -42.87 -50.01 12.24
CA ALA A 164 -44.03 -50.86 12.39
C ALA A 164 -44.66 -51.25 11.03
N VAL A 165 -44.67 -50.32 10.07
CA VAL A 165 -45.09 -50.58 8.69
C VAL A 165 -44.10 -51.54 8.01
N SER A 166 -42.79 -51.29 8.11
CA SER A 166 -41.75 -52.13 7.50
C SER A 166 -41.70 -53.55 8.05
N ASN A 167 -42.05 -53.76 9.32
CA ASN A 167 -42.05 -55.08 9.96
C ASN A 167 -43.41 -55.79 9.87
N GLU A 168 -44.36 -55.24 9.09
CA GLU A 168 -45.70 -55.82 8.89
C GLU A 168 -46.46 -56.09 10.21
N VAL A 169 -46.27 -55.22 11.21
CA VAL A 169 -46.96 -55.33 12.51
C VAL A 169 -48.47 -55.15 12.31
N ASP A 170 -49.29 -55.76 13.18
CA ASP A 170 -50.76 -55.69 13.11
C ASP A 170 -51.31 -54.27 12.86
N ILE A 171 -52.32 -54.18 11.99
CA ILE A 171 -52.93 -52.92 11.51
C ILE A 171 -53.44 -52.06 12.68
N SER A 172 -53.95 -52.68 13.75
CA SER A 172 -54.39 -51.95 14.94
C SER A 172 -53.24 -51.18 15.57
N LYS A 173 -52.03 -51.75 15.59
CA LYS A 173 -50.85 -51.12 16.19
C LYS A 173 -50.27 -50.03 15.30
N GLN A 174 -50.28 -50.22 13.98
CA GLN A 174 -49.89 -49.18 13.04
C GLN A 174 -50.79 -47.95 13.15
N THR A 175 -52.10 -48.16 13.30
CA THR A 175 -53.09 -47.09 13.46
C THR A 175 -52.86 -46.29 14.76
N GLU A 176 -52.52 -46.98 15.86
CA GLU A 176 -52.17 -46.33 17.13
C GLU A 176 -50.92 -45.45 17.00
N LEU A 177 -49.85 -45.95 16.37
CA LEU A 177 -48.59 -45.20 16.18
C LEU A 177 -48.77 -44.01 15.24
N LEU A 178 -49.61 -44.15 14.21
CA LEU A 178 -49.98 -43.04 13.32
C LEU A 178 -50.71 -41.94 14.11
N ALA A 179 -51.68 -42.30 14.94
CA ALA A 179 -52.40 -41.34 15.78
C ALA A 179 -51.46 -40.58 16.75
N LEU A 180 -50.50 -41.27 17.36
CA LEU A 180 -49.48 -40.64 18.21
C LEU A 180 -48.56 -39.70 17.43
N THR A 181 -48.23 -40.05 16.18
CA THR A 181 -47.43 -39.20 15.28
C THR A 181 -48.21 -37.94 14.90
N ASP A 182 -49.50 -38.07 14.57
CA ASP A 182 -50.36 -36.94 14.24
C ASP A 182 -50.60 -36.01 15.45
N GLU A 183 -50.75 -36.57 16.66
CA GLU A 183 -50.80 -35.78 17.90
C GLU A 183 -49.49 -35.00 18.12
N GLN A 184 -48.35 -35.67 17.94
CA GLN A 184 -47.04 -35.03 18.10
C GLN A 184 -46.80 -33.94 17.03
N LYS A 185 -47.31 -34.15 15.80
CA LYS A 185 -47.26 -33.15 14.73
C LYS A 185 -48.05 -31.90 15.08
N LYS A 186 -49.20 -32.02 15.77
CA LYS A 186 -49.94 -30.86 16.30
C LYS A 186 -49.12 -30.10 17.35
N LYS A 187 -48.48 -30.81 18.29
CA LYS A 187 -47.58 -30.18 19.30
C LYS A 187 -46.44 -29.40 18.66
N VAL A 188 -45.83 -29.92 17.60
CA VAL A 188 -44.79 -29.19 16.85
C VAL A 188 -45.37 -27.95 16.17
N ALA A 189 -46.57 -28.02 15.60
CA ALA A 189 -47.23 -26.86 15.01
C ALA A 189 -47.50 -25.76 16.06
N ASP A 190 -48.06 -26.13 17.20
CA ASP A 190 -48.35 -25.21 18.31
C ASP A 190 -47.07 -24.57 18.87
N ALA A 191 -46.01 -25.37 19.10
CA ALA A 191 -44.71 -24.88 19.54
C ALA A 191 -44.05 -23.97 18.48
N THR A 192 -44.27 -24.22 17.20
CA THR A 192 -43.77 -23.38 16.10
C THR A 192 -44.45 -22.02 16.12
N LEU A 193 -45.77 -21.99 16.26
CA LEU A 193 -46.54 -20.74 16.35
C LEU A 193 -46.14 -19.92 17.58
N ALA A 194 -45.97 -20.58 18.73
CA ALA A 194 -45.53 -19.93 19.96
C ALA A 194 -44.13 -19.30 19.82
N PHE A 195 -43.17 -20.04 19.24
CA PHE A 195 -41.84 -19.51 18.95
C PHE A 195 -41.88 -18.34 17.96
N GLN A 196 -42.66 -18.45 16.88
CA GLN A 196 -42.81 -17.38 15.88
C GLN A 196 -43.38 -16.09 16.50
N ALA A 197 -44.39 -16.20 17.36
CA ALA A 197 -44.97 -15.07 18.07
C ALA A 197 -43.93 -14.41 18.99
N ALA A 198 -43.20 -15.19 19.80
CA ALA A 198 -42.17 -14.66 20.70
C ALA A 198 -41.00 -13.99 19.96
N ASN A 199 -40.53 -14.58 18.85
CA ASN A 199 -39.48 -14.02 18.02
C ASN A 199 -39.94 -12.70 17.35
N THR A 200 -41.18 -12.65 16.86
CA THR A 200 -41.74 -11.43 16.25
C THR A 200 -41.81 -10.31 17.28
N HIS A 201 -42.39 -10.57 18.45
CA HIS A 201 -42.46 -9.61 19.56
C HIS A 201 -41.08 -9.10 20.00
N ARG A 202 -40.09 -9.99 20.18
CA ARG A 202 -38.72 -9.58 20.53
C ARG A 202 -38.10 -8.72 19.42
N LYS A 203 -38.31 -9.05 18.13
CA LYS A 203 -37.79 -8.25 17.01
C LYS A 203 -38.40 -6.84 17.01
N GLU A 204 -39.70 -6.74 17.21
CA GLU A 204 -40.41 -5.46 17.26
C GLU A 204 -39.92 -4.58 18.42
N LEU A 205 -39.79 -5.15 19.62
CA LEU A 205 -39.23 -4.44 20.77
C LEU A 205 -37.78 -4.01 20.55
N ALA A 206 -36.94 -4.89 19.99
CA ALA A 206 -35.54 -4.58 19.71
C ALA A 206 -35.40 -3.46 18.67
N GLU A 207 -36.23 -3.44 17.63
CA GLU A 207 -36.22 -2.38 16.61
C GLU A 207 -36.75 -1.06 17.19
N ALA A 208 -37.81 -1.09 18.01
CA ALA A 208 -38.32 0.08 18.71
C ALA A 208 -37.24 0.70 19.64
N LEU A 209 -36.55 -0.12 20.43
CA LEU A 209 -35.44 0.35 21.28
C LEU A 209 -34.27 0.89 20.47
N LYS A 210 -33.95 0.26 19.33
CA LYS A 210 -32.93 0.76 18.40
C LYS A 210 -33.29 2.14 17.87
N ASN A 211 -34.55 2.38 17.51
CA ASN A 211 -35.02 3.69 17.05
C ASN A 211 -34.93 4.75 18.17
N ILE A 212 -35.33 4.41 19.40
CA ILE A 212 -35.21 5.30 20.57
C ILE A 212 -33.75 5.69 20.82
N THR A 213 -32.81 4.74 20.65
CA THR A 213 -31.38 4.91 20.96
C THR A 213 -30.52 5.29 19.77
N ALA A 214 -31.10 5.53 18.58
CA ALA A 214 -30.35 5.65 17.33
C ALA A 214 -29.34 6.82 17.34
N THR A 215 -29.76 7.99 17.81
CA THR A 215 -28.92 9.20 17.88
C THR A 215 -27.78 9.04 18.88
N GLU A 216 -28.07 8.52 20.07
CA GLU A 216 -27.06 8.26 21.10
C GLU A 216 -26.07 7.18 20.64
N LYS A 217 -26.54 6.08 20.06
CA LYS A 217 -25.67 5.02 19.52
C LYS A 217 -24.79 5.55 18.38
N ALA A 218 -25.30 6.41 17.51
CA ALA A 218 -24.51 7.03 16.45
C ALA A 218 -23.39 7.93 17.02
N ALA A 219 -23.70 8.79 18.00
CA ALA A 219 -22.70 9.63 18.66
C ALA A 219 -21.67 8.80 19.44
N ALA A 220 -22.11 7.82 20.22
CA ALA A 220 -21.24 6.91 20.97
C ALA A 220 -20.35 6.10 20.04
N LYS A 221 -20.87 5.65 18.89
CA LYS A 221 -20.10 4.95 17.87
C LYS A 221 -19.00 5.85 17.28
N LYS A 222 -19.30 7.11 16.95
CA LYS A 222 -18.26 8.05 16.44
C LYS A 222 -17.10 8.22 17.43
N LEU A 223 -17.41 8.42 18.72
CA LEU A 223 -16.38 8.53 19.76
C LEU A 223 -15.60 7.22 19.94
N ALA A 224 -16.30 6.08 19.94
CA ALA A 224 -15.68 4.76 20.06
C ALA A 224 -14.77 4.45 18.86
N ASP A 225 -15.22 4.72 17.63
CA ASP A 225 -14.44 4.54 16.41
C ASP A 225 -13.17 5.41 16.44
N HIS A 226 -13.28 6.67 16.89
CA HIS A 226 -12.15 7.60 17.04
C HIS A 226 -11.13 7.15 18.11
N ARG A 227 -11.57 6.55 19.22
CA ARG A 227 -10.64 5.96 20.21
C ARG A 227 -10.08 4.62 19.76
N GLN A 228 -10.85 3.87 19.00
CA GLN A 228 -10.44 2.58 18.45
C GLN A 228 -9.38 2.75 17.37
N SER A 229 -9.43 3.81 16.55
CA SER A 229 -8.36 4.12 15.58
C SER A 229 -7.01 4.22 16.26
N LEU A 230 -6.92 4.98 17.36
CA LEU A 230 -5.71 5.11 18.16
C LEU A 230 -5.23 3.75 18.69
N THR A 231 -6.16 2.96 19.26
CA THR A 231 -5.81 1.64 19.82
C THR A 231 -5.26 0.70 18.73
N LEU A 232 -5.85 0.71 17.54
CA LEU A 232 -5.41 -0.09 16.41
C LEU A 232 -4.06 0.37 15.86
N LEU A 233 -3.82 1.69 15.76
CA LEU A 233 -2.55 2.25 15.32
C LEU A 233 -1.43 1.94 16.32
N GLN A 234 -1.68 2.14 17.63
CA GLN A 234 -0.73 1.77 18.68
C GLN A 234 -0.43 0.28 18.69
N LYS A 235 -1.44 -0.57 18.49
CA LYS A 235 -1.23 -2.01 18.34
C LYS A 235 -0.35 -2.31 17.13
N THR A 236 -0.64 -1.70 15.98
CA THR A 236 0.16 -1.85 14.75
C THR A 236 1.61 -1.41 14.97
N LEU A 237 1.84 -0.29 15.66
CA LEU A 237 3.17 0.19 16.00
C LEU A 237 3.90 -0.81 16.92
N ARG A 238 3.26 -1.30 17.99
CA ARG A 238 3.84 -2.32 18.87
C ARG A 238 4.18 -3.61 18.14
N ASP A 239 3.28 -4.05 17.25
CA ASP A 239 3.44 -5.26 16.45
C ASP A 239 4.55 -5.12 15.41
N ARG A 240 4.88 -3.89 14.96
CA ARG A 240 5.98 -3.63 14.01
C ARG A 240 7.30 -3.33 14.67
N ALA A 241 7.28 -2.59 15.78
CA ALA A 241 8.45 -2.15 16.52
C ALA A 241 9.40 -3.32 16.87
N PRO A 242 10.71 -3.06 16.91
CA PRO A 242 11.68 -4.04 17.38
C PRO A 242 11.35 -4.42 18.84
N ASN A 243 11.41 -5.70 19.14
CA ASN A 243 11.23 -6.22 20.49
C ASN A 243 12.24 -7.34 20.75
N ALA A 244 12.49 -7.65 22.03
CA ALA A 244 13.53 -8.61 22.42
C ALA A 244 13.35 -9.98 21.74
N GLY A 245 12.11 -10.46 21.59
CA GLY A 245 11.83 -11.72 20.91
C GLY A 245 12.22 -11.71 19.43
N LYS A 246 11.87 -10.64 18.69
CA LYS A 246 12.26 -10.45 17.28
C LYS A 246 13.78 -10.33 17.14
N THR A 247 14.43 -9.58 18.01
CA THR A 247 15.89 -9.42 17.99
C THR A 247 16.60 -10.75 18.22
N VAL A 248 16.07 -11.62 19.08
CA VAL A 248 16.60 -12.98 19.26
C VAL A 248 16.45 -13.82 17.99
N LEU A 249 15.29 -13.76 17.32
CA LEU A 249 15.07 -14.50 16.06
C LEU A 249 15.95 -14.02 14.90
N GLU A 250 16.44 -12.79 14.96
CA GLU A 250 17.38 -12.23 13.99
C GLU A 250 18.84 -12.56 14.31
N LEU A 251 19.16 -13.32 15.36
CA LEU A 251 20.55 -13.75 15.62
C LEU A 251 21.07 -14.70 14.52
N PRO A 252 22.38 -14.66 14.17
CA PRO A 252 22.92 -15.34 12.98
C PRO A 252 22.57 -16.83 12.84
N VAL A 253 22.42 -17.56 13.94
CA VAL A 253 22.05 -18.98 13.92
C VAL A 253 20.54 -19.17 13.76
N LEU A 254 19.71 -18.40 14.45
CA LEU A 254 18.25 -18.55 14.43
C LEU A 254 17.63 -17.99 13.14
N ASP A 255 18.21 -16.90 12.62
CA ASP A 255 17.83 -16.28 11.36
C ASP A 255 17.94 -17.26 10.18
N ALA A 256 18.89 -18.20 10.23
CA ALA A 256 19.09 -19.20 9.19
C ALA A 256 17.97 -20.27 9.11
N PHE A 257 17.26 -20.54 10.20
CA PHE A 257 16.23 -21.60 10.25
C PHE A 257 14.80 -21.07 10.25
N ASN A 258 14.56 -19.89 10.83
CA ASN A 258 13.23 -19.28 10.84
C ASN A 258 13.31 -17.75 11.05
N GLY A 259 14.22 -17.10 10.34
CA GLY A 259 14.36 -15.65 10.38
C GLY A 259 13.14 -14.95 9.79
N PRO A 260 12.82 -13.73 10.26
CA PRO A 260 11.69 -13.00 9.72
C PRO A 260 11.99 -12.47 8.31
N LEU A 261 13.26 -12.33 7.91
CA LEU A 261 13.71 -11.87 6.61
C LEU A 261 13.86 -13.06 5.65
N ARG A 262 13.29 -12.98 4.46
CA ARG A 262 13.35 -14.08 3.48
C ARG A 262 13.44 -13.56 2.05
N VAL A 263 14.01 -14.37 1.18
CA VAL A 263 13.97 -14.12 -0.26
C VAL A 263 12.54 -14.36 -0.74
N ASP A 264 11.93 -13.34 -1.33
CA ASP A 264 10.64 -13.44 -2.01
C ASP A 264 10.89 -13.82 -3.47
N GLN A 265 10.22 -14.86 -3.95
CA GLN A 265 10.43 -15.40 -5.29
C GLN A 265 9.09 -15.64 -6.00
N ILE A 266 8.98 -15.10 -7.21
CA ILE A 266 7.92 -15.41 -8.17
C ILE A 266 8.51 -16.35 -9.21
N TRP A 267 7.80 -17.44 -9.48
CA TRP A 267 8.18 -18.43 -10.48
C TRP A 267 7.20 -18.40 -11.64
N LEU A 268 7.70 -18.08 -12.84
CA LEU A 268 6.91 -17.84 -14.04
C LEU A 268 7.29 -18.87 -15.10
N PRO A 269 6.72 -20.10 -15.05
CA PRO A 269 7.14 -21.19 -15.93
C PRO A 269 6.76 -20.98 -17.40
N LYS A 270 5.71 -20.20 -17.66
CA LYS A 270 5.21 -19.93 -19.01
C LYS A 270 5.88 -18.73 -19.68
N LEU A 271 6.44 -17.81 -18.90
CA LEU A 271 7.20 -16.66 -19.41
C LEU A 271 8.67 -17.05 -19.39
N THR A 272 9.14 -17.69 -20.47
CA THR A 272 10.52 -18.17 -20.55
C THR A 272 11.49 -17.04 -20.92
N LEU A 273 12.77 -17.30 -20.68
CA LEU A 273 13.88 -16.54 -21.25
C LEU A 273 14.87 -17.52 -21.89
N ASN A 274 15.45 -17.14 -23.03
CA ASN A 274 16.47 -17.95 -23.69
C ASN A 274 17.80 -17.78 -22.94
N ASN A 275 18.15 -18.74 -22.09
CA ASN A 275 19.42 -18.73 -21.38
C ASN A 275 20.38 -19.71 -22.04
N ASN A 276 21.41 -19.21 -22.72
CA ASN A 276 22.41 -20.03 -23.41
C ASN A 276 21.77 -21.08 -24.33
N PHE A 277 20.93 -20.63 -25.27
CA PHE A 277 20.26 -21.46 -26.29
C PHE A 277 19.19 -22.42 -25.73
N ARG A 278 18.75 -22.22 -24.49
CA ARG A 278 17.65 -22.99 -23.90
C ARG A 278 16.63 -22.09 -23.25
N ASP A 279 15.36 -22.30 -23.57
CA ASP A 279 14.27 -21.63 -22.88
C ASP A 279 14.15 -22.18 -21.46
N VAL A 280 14.34 -21.29 -20.50
CA VAL A 280 14.20 -21.58 -19.07
C VAL A 280 13.11 -20.70 -18.47
N ALA A 281 12.45 -21.22 -17.43
CA ALA A 281 11.48 -20.45 -16.68
C ALA A 281 12.10 -19.18 -16.09
N ARG A 282 11.33 -18.08 -16.08
CA ARG A 282 11.73 -16.86 -15.36
C ARG A 282 11.58 -17.06 -13.86
N PHE A 283 12.62 -16.62 -13.15
CA PHE A 283 12.58 -16.43 -11.70
C PHE A 283 12.68 -14.94 -11.44
N ASP A 284 11.84 -14.43 -10.55
CA ASP A 284 11.85 -13.03 -10.15
C ASP A 284 11.96 -12.92 -8.64
N ARG A 285 13.04 -12.30 -8.18
CA ARG A 285 13.31 -12.01 -6.76
C ARG A 285 13.44 -10.52 -6.50
N CYS A 286 13.00 -9.66 -7.43
CA CYS A 286 13.15 -8.20 -7.31
C CYS A 286 12.43 -7.66 -6.07
N THR A 287 11.27 -8.24 -5.72
CA THR A 287 10.53 -7.92 -4.50
C THR A 287 11.32 -8.15 -3.22
N THR A 288 12.34 -9.01 -3.23
CA THR A 288 13.21 -9.22 -2.06
C THR A 288 13.82 -7.89 -1.57
N CYS A 289 14.21 -7.00 -2.49
CA CYS A 289 14.74 -5.67 -2.14
C CYS A 289 13.67 -4.57 -2.29
N HIS A 290 12.83 -4.64 -3.34
CA HIS A 290 11.82 -3.63 -3.66
C HIS A 290 10.48 -3.92 -2.95
N GLN A 291 10.51 -4.00 -1.63
CA GLN A 291 9.36 -4.39 -0.80
C GLN A 291 8.18 -3.40 -0.86
N GLY A 292 8.45 -2.14 -1.25
CA GLY A 292 7.45 -1.07 -1.35
C GLY A 292 6.65 -1.04 -2.65
N MET A 293 7.08 -1.79 -3.69
CA MET A 293 6.60 -1.59 -5.06
C MET A 293 5.09 -1.75 -5.24
N ALA A 294 4.44 -2.60 -4.44
CA ALA A 294 3.01 -2.93 -4.54
C ALA A 294 2.14 -2.25 -3.46
N LYS A 295 2.73 -1.40 -2.62
CA LYS A 295 2.03 -0.80 -1.48
C LYS A 295 1.19 0.39 -1.93
N SER A 296 -0.13 0.33 -1.78
CA SER A 296 -1.01 1.45 -2.10
C SER A 296 -1.32 2.33 -0.90
N ALA A 297 -1.62 3.60 -1.17
CA ALA A 297 -2.08 4.53 -0.16
C ALA A 297 -3.41 4.07 0.47
N LYS A 298 -3.63 4.42 1.73
CA LYS A 298 -4.85 4.02 2.46
C LYS A 298 -6.07 4.63 1.79
N GLY A 299 -7.04 3.79 1.41
CA GLY A 299 -8.29 4.23 0.77
C GLY A 299 -8.16 4.56 -0.72
N ALA A 300 -6.96 4.48 -1.31
CA ALA A 300 -6.71 4.76 -2.72
C ALA A 300 -5.83 3.66 -3.33
N PRO A 301 -6.43 2.56 -3.84
CA PRO A 301 -5.70 1.36 -4.29
C PRO A 301 -4.72 1.58 -5.44
N SER A 302 -4.95 2.60 -6.27
CA SER A 302 -4.11 2.98 -7.41
C SER A 302 -3.01 3.98 -7.06
N GLU A 303 -3.10 4.63 -5.89
CA GLU A 303 -2.15 5.65 -5.48
C GLU A 303 -0.97 5.03 -4.74
N PRO A 304 0.27 5.48 -4.99
CA PRO A 304 1.44 4.92 -4.35
C PRO A 304 1.48 5.24 -2.85
N ALA A 305 1.75 4.24 -2.00
CA ALA A 305 1.93 4.48 -0.56
C ALA A 305 3.21 5.26 -0.26
N TYR A 306 4.27 4.98 -1.02
CA TYR A 306 5.59 5.57 -0.85
C TYR A 306 6.07 6.10 -2.21
N PRO A 307 5.69 7.32 -2.62
CA PRO A 307 6.10 7.86 -3.92
C PRO A 307 7.63 8.02 -3.99
N GLU A 308 8.17 8.07 -5.21
CA GLU A 308 9.60 8.28 -5.43
C GLU A 308 10.05 9.67 -4.95
N ALA A 309 11.27 9.72 -4.41
CA ALA A 309 11.88 10.93 -3.89
C ALA A 309 11.97 12.05 -4.95
N THR A 310 11.37 13.21 -4.66
CA THR A 310 11.45 14.42 -5.48
C THR A 310 11.68 15.65 -4.61
N ILE A 311 12.31 16.69 -5.16
CA ILE A 311 12.45 17.98 -4.48
C ILE A 311 11.26 18.86 -4.83
N VAL A 312 10.62 19.42 -3.81
CA VAL A 312 9.46 20.30 -3.93
C VAL A 312 9.76 21.60 -3.19
N GLU A 313 9.50 22.73 -3.84
CA GLU A 313 9.52 24.04 -3.20
C GLU A 313 8.15 24.35 -2.60
N ILE A 314 8.13 24.77 -1.34
CA ILE A 314 6.91 25.07 -0.58
C ILE A 314 7.00 26.48 -0.02
N SER A 315 5.92 27.25 -0.16
CA SER A 315 5.77 28.56 0.47
C SER A 315 4.84 28.42 1.68
N LEU A 316 5.43 28.45 2.87
CA LEU A 316 4.72 28.27 4.14
C LEU A 316 4.26 29.64 4.69
N PRO A 317 2.95 29.88 4.85
CA PRO A 317 2.47 31.10 5.50
C PRO A 317 2.94 31.14 6.96
N THR A 318 3.41 32.29 7.42
CA THR A 318 3.76 32.53 8.82
C THR A 318 2.74 33.47 9.47
N PRO A 319 2.41 33.30 10.76
CA PRO A 319 1.57 34.25 11.49
C PRO A 319 2.29 35.60 11.63
N ASN A 320 1.51 36.69 11.81
CA ASN A 320 2.03 38.05 11.92
C ASN A 320 2.91 38.28 13.15
N GLU A 321 2.66 37.54 14.22
CA GLU A 321 3.41 37.59 15.48
C GLU A 321 3.78 36.16 15.90
N PRO A 322 4.90 35.99 16.62
CA PRO A 322 5.26 34.69 17.18
C PRO A 322 4.15 34.19 18.12
N PRO A 323 3.86 32.88 18.14
CA PRO A 323 2.85 32.34 19.05
C PRO A 323 3.26 32.59 20.51
N VAL A 324 2.37 33.21 21.27
CA VAL A 324 2.51 33.37 22.72
C VAL A 324 2.04 32.09 23.38
N LEU A 325 2.93 31.39 24.07
CA LEU A 325 2.62 30.16 24.82
C LEU A 325 3.00 30.36 26.28
N ASP A 326 2.07 30.03 27.18
CA ASP A 326 2.13 30.41 28.60
C ASP A 326 3.05 29.54 29.48
N GLU A 327 3.73 28.52 28.94
CA GLU A 327 4.62 27.62 29.68
C GLU A 327 5.79 27.10 28.81
N PRO A 328 6.87 26.49 29.38
CA PRO A 328 7.91 25.83 28.59
C PRO A 328 7.36 24.56 27.93
N GLU A 329 6.58 24.74 26.87
CA GLU A 329 6.02 23.65 26.07
C GLU A 329 7.07 23.04 25.13
N SER A 330 6.81 21.77 24.77
CA SER A 330 7.66 21.01 23.86
C SER A 330 7.81 21.74 22.51
N GLU A 331 8.97 21.59 21.87
CA GLU A 331 9.24 22.16 20.55
C GLU A 331 8.15 21.82 19.53
N SER A 332 7.63 20.59 19.58
CA SER A 332 6.54 20.11 18.70
C SER A 332 5.26 20.93 18.85
N LEU A 333 4.85 21.28 20.07
CA LEU A 333 3.65 22.10 20.32
C LEU A 333 3.82 23.53 19.80
N ARG A 334 5.03 24.09 19.90
CA ARG A 334 5.34 25.43 19.35
C ARG A 334 5.24 25.43 17.83
N MET A 335 5.80 24.42 17.16
CA MET A 335 5.69 24.28 15.71
C MET A 335 4.26 24.03 15.25
N GLU A 336 3.50 23.18 15.98
CA GLU A 336 2.10 22.92 15.68
C GLU A 336 1.25 24.19 15.82
N SER A 337 1.51 25.00 16.84
CA SER A 337 0.80 26.27 17.05
C SER A 337 1.18 27.34 16.02
N ALA A 338 2.46 27.41 15.63
CA ALA A 338 2.96 28.41 14.67
C ALA A 338 2.54 28.09 13.22
N PHE A 339 2.72 26.85 12.80
CA PHE A 339 2.67 26.45 11.39
C PHE A 339 1.70 25.32 11.12
N GLY A 340 1.28 24.58 12.15
CA GLY A 340 0.43 23.41 12.00
C GLY A 340 1.15 22.13 11.59
N PHE A 341 2.44 22.00 11.91
CA PHE A 341 3.17 20.74 11.73
C PHE A 341 4.17 20.53 12.86
N SER A 342 4.68 19.30 13.02
CA SER A 342 5.79 19.01 13.91
C SER A 342 6.83 18.10 13.25
N LEU A 343 8.08 18.23 13.70
CA LEU A 343 9.18 17.38 13.27
C LEU A 343 9.29 16.12 14.11
N ALA A 344 9.56 15.00 13.44
CA ALA A 344 9.87 13.72 14.07
C ALA A 344 11.09 13.87 14.99
N LYS A 345 11.13 13.06 16.06
CA LYS A 345 12.30 12.98 16.94
C LYS A 345 13.52 12.39 16.23
N GLN A 346 13.29 11.47 15.29
CA GLN A 346 14.31 10.81 14.49
C GLN A 346 13.84 10.74 13.04
N GLY A 347 14.73 11.13 12.12
CA GLY A 347 14.49 11.04 10.69
C GLY A 347 14.48 9.58 10.19
N LEU A 348 13.81 9.37 9.06
CA LEU A 348 13.50 8.06 8.51
C LEU A 348 14.73 7.35 7.90
N PHE A 349 15.46 8.03 7.01
CA PHE A 349 16.63 7.45 6.34
C PHE A 349 17.94 7.81 7.01
N ARG A 350 18.02 9.04 7.55
CA ARG A 350 19.08 9.50 8.44
C ARG A 350 18.44 9.99 9.73
N GLU A 351 19.02 9.60 10.86
CA GLU A 351 18.45 9.89 12.18
C GLU A 351 18.35 11.40 12.46
N ASP A 352 19.29 12.18 11.93
CA ASP A 352 19.43 13.63 12.11
C ASP A 352 18.57 14.46 11.14
N SER A 353 17.89 13.83 10.18
CA SER A 353 17.11 14.57 9.18
C SER A 353 15.88 15.25 9.78
N PRO A 354 15.58 16.51 9.42
CA PRO A 354 14.35 17.21 9.80
C PRO A 354 13.15 16.65 9.02
N THR A 355 12.67 15.48 9.42
CA THR A 355 11.50 14.84 8.81
C THR A 355 10.22 15.30 9.50
N ILE A 356 9.21 15.67 8.72
CA ILE A 356 7.89 16.05 9.23
C ILE A 356 7.15 14.79 9.69
N SER A 357 6.69 14.76 10.94
CA SER A 357 5.89 13.65 11.50
C SER A 357 4.39 13.91 11.40
N VAL A 358 3.96 15.13 11.67
CA VAL A 358 2.54 15.50 11.76
C VAL A 358 2.29 16.76 10.97
N VAL A 359 1.19 16.78 10.23
CA VAL A 359 0.62 17.98 9.61
C VAL A 359 -0.84 18.08 10.04
N LEU A 360 -1.21 19.17 10.70
CA LEU A 360 -2.57 19.41 11.17
C LEU A 360 -3.48 19.75 9.98
N PRO A 361 -4.67 19.14 9.87
CA PRO A 361 -5.66 19.52 8.86
C PRO A 361 -6.00 21.01 8.92
N GLU A 362 -6.27 21.62 7.76
CA GLU A 362 -6.69 23.03 7.62
C GLU A 362 -5.68 24.08 8.14
N SER A 363 -4.48 23.65 8.53
CA SER A 363 -3.43 24.54 9.02
C SER A 363 -2.62 25.20 7.90
N PRO A 364 -1.79 26.23 8.19
CA PRO A 364 -0.89 26.84 7.20
C PRO A 364 0.00 25.82 6.48
N ALA A 365 0.52 24.82 7.21
CA ALA A 365 1.31 23.73 6.63
C ALA A 365 0.52 22.85 5.67
N ALA A 366 -0.71 22.48 6.04
CA ALA A 366 -1.58 21.70 5.16
C ALA A 366 -1.97 22.48 3.89
N ILE A 367 -2.27 23.77 4.03
CA ILE A 367 -2.61 24.67 2.91
C ILE A 367 -1.40 24.86 1.99
N ALA A 368 -0.19 24.98 2.56
CA ALA A 368 1.06 25.04 1.81
C ALA A 368 1.42 23.71 1.13
N GLY A 369 0.71 22.63 1.46
CA GLY A 369 0.87 21.32 0.86
C GLY A 369 1.98 20.46 1.48
N LEU A 370 2.43 20.74 2.71
CA LEU A 370 3.35 19.86 3.44
C LEU A 370 2.69 18.51 3.77
N GLN A 371 3.49 17.45 3.77
CA GLN A 371 3.03 16.09 4.03
C GLN A 371 3.90 15.41 5.09
N SER A 372 3.30 14.48 5.84
CA SER A 372 4.07 13.60 6.73
C SER A 372 5.08 12.79 5.92
N GLY A 373 6.33 12.77 6.35
CA GLY A 373 7.44 12.12 5.65
C GLY A 373 8.29 13.06 4.82
N ASP A 374 7.84 14.29 4.54
CA ASP A 374 8.66 15.31 3.88
C ASP A 374 9.91 15.60 4.74
N VAL A 375 11.08 15.65 4.09
CA VAL A 375 12.35 16.01 4.75
C VAL A 375 12.75 17.42 4.33
N ILE A 376 12.88 18.33 5.29
CA ILE A 376 13.27 19.71 5.00
C ILE A 376 14.76 19.73 4.59
N THR A 377 15.06 20.19 3.38
CA THR A 377 16.44 20.30 2.87
C THR A 377 16.98 21.72 2.96
N ALA A 378 16.11 22.73 2.87
CA ALA A 378 16.46 24.13 3.04
C ALA A 378 15.31 24.97 3.63
N VAL A 379 15.67 26.02 4.36
CA VAL A 379 14.76 27.03 4.92
C VAL A 379 15.29 28.42 4.53
N GLY A 380 14.46 29.25 3.89
CA GLY A 380 14.85 30.61 3.48
C GLY A 380 16.04 30.67 2.52
N GLY A 381 16.30 29.59 1.77
CA GLY A 381 17.47 29.44 0.88
C GLY A 381 18.75 28.96 1.57
N GLY A 382 18.75 28.80 2.89
CA GLY A 382 19.84 28.19 3.65
C GLY A 382 19.68 26.67 3.75
N ARG A 383 20.75 25.90 3.49
CA ARG A 383 20.72 24.43 3.63
C ARG A 383 20.56 24.02 5.10
N THR A 384 19.55 23.22 5.39
CA THR A 384 19.21 22.78 6.75
C THR A 384 19.04 21.27 6.79
N SER A 385 20.12 20.52 6.55
CA SER A 385 20.08 19.05 6.48
C SER A 385 20.01 18.35 7.84
N VAL A 386 20.04 19.11 8.94
CA VAL A 386 20.06 18.62 10.33
C VAL A 386 18.89 19.21 11.09
N ARG A 387 18.23 18.38 11.91
CA ARG A 387 17.05 18.73 12.71
C ARG A 387 17.24 19.99 13.54
N GLU A 388 18.30 20.07 14.34
CA GLU A 388 18.56 21.22 15.22
C GLU A 388 18.65 22.55 14.44
N LEU A 389 19.29 22.55 13.28
CA LEU A 389 19.38 23.72 12.41
C LEU A 389 18.01 24.09 11.83
N ALA A 390 17.21 23.10 11.42
CA ALA A 390 15.85 23.34 10.94
C ALA A 390 14.97 23.95 12.05
N VAL A 391 15.06 23.45 13.28
CA VAL A 391 14.32 23.99 14.44
C VAL A 391 14.67 25.45 14.68
N SER A 392 15.96 25.79 14.77
CA SER A 392 16.40 27.17 14.96
C SER A 392 16.00 28.07 13.79
N ALA A 393 16.10 27.58 12.54
CA ALA A 393 15.66 28.32 11.37
C ALA A 393 14.15 28.60 11.35
N LEU A 394 13.33 27.64 11.82
CA LEU A 394 11.87 27.73 11.80
C LEU A 394 11.29 28.53 12.97
N LEU A 395 11.90 28.46 14.17
CA LEU A 395 11.33 29.05 15.38
C LEU A 395 12.07 30.31 15.85
N GLU A 396 13.38 30.43 15.59
CA GLU A 396 14.21 31.51 16.14
C GLU A 396 14.57 32.56 15.08
N ASN A 397 14.82 32.14 13.85
CA ASN A 397 15.29 33.00 12.75
C ASN A 397 14.21 33.28 11.68
N VAL A 398 12.93 33.14 12.02
CA VAL A 398 11.80 33.39 11.11
C VAL A 398 11.42 34.86 11.06
N SER A 399 11.12 35.36 9.87
CA SER A 399 10.48 36.67 9.67
C SER A 399 8.96 36.49 9.70
N TRP A 400 8.34 36.77 10.85
CA TRP A 400 6.90 36.66 11.04
C TRP A 400 6.13 37.64 10.13
N GLY A 401 5.00 37.20 9.58
CA GLY A 401 4.15 37.96 8.66
C GLY A 401 4.53 37.82 7.18
N GLU A 402 5.66 37.19 6.84
CA GLU A 402 6.05 36.90 5.46
C GLU A 402 6.07 35.39 5.17
N PRO A 403 5.67 34.94 3.96
CA PRO A 403 5.75 33.53 3.61
C PRO A 403 7.19 33.00 3.62
N LEU A 404 7.42 31.91 4.37
CA LEU A 404 8.71 31.25 4.47
C LEU A 404 8.90 30.26 3.33
N ARG A 405 9.99 30.39 2.57
CA ARG A 405 10.33 29.42 1.52
C ARG A 405 11.02 28.19 2.12
N LEU A 406 10.50 27.01 1.81
CA LEU A 406 11.05 25.71 2.19
C LEU A 406 11.39 24.92 0.93
N GLU A 407 12.51 24.22 0.95
CA GLU A 407 12.74 23.08 0.04
C GLU A 407 12.57 21.80 0.84
N VAL A 408 11.77 20.88 0.31
CA VAL A 408 11.55 19.58 0.93
C VAL A 408 11.82 18.45 -0.06
N GLN A 409 12.41 17.37 0.43
CA GLN A 409 12.45 16.09 -0.26
C GLN A 409 11.20 15.30 0.13
N ARG A 410 10.30 15.11 -0.84
CA ARG A 410 9.06 14.34 -0.70
C ARG A 410 9.24 12.93 -1.23
N GLY A 411 8.71 11.94 -0.53
CA GLY A 411 8.75 10.54 -0.95
C GLY A 411 9.99 9.80 -0.44
N VAL A 412 10.24 8.62 -0.98
CA VAL A 412 11.32 7.72 -0.54
C VAL A 412 12.25 7.37 -1.70
N PRO A 413 13.55 7.15 -1.46
CA PRO A 413 14.47 6.76 -2.51
C PRO A 413 14.22 5.31 -2.97
N GLN A 414 14.67 4.98 -4.18
CA GLN A 414 14.76 3.59 -4.62
C GLN A 414 15.73 2.79 -3.72
N PRO A 415 15.45 1.51 -3.41
CA PRO A 415 14.38 0.67 -3.94
C PRO A 415 13.08 0.67 -3.09
N TYR A 416 12.89 1.63 -2.18
CA TYR A 416 11.77 1.62 -1.23
C TYR A 416 10.48 2.20 -1.80
N ALA A 417 10.56 2.89 -2.93
CA ALA A 417 9.42 3.53 -3.56
C ALA A 417 8.41 2.50 -4.09
N THR A 418 7.16 2.91 -4.10
CA THR A 418 6.05 2.22 -4.74
C THR A 418 6.09 2.46 -6.24
N HIS A 419 5.60 1.49 -7.02
CA HIS A 419 5.43 1.65 -8.45
C HIS A 419 4.52 2.87 -8.75
N PRO A 420 4.92 3.80 -9.64
CA PRO A 420 4.18 5.05 -9.85
C PRO A 420 2.80 4.86 -10.49
N ARG A 421 2.57 3.75 -11.19
CA ARG A 421 1.32 3.41 -11.89
C ARG A 421 0.75 2.07 -11.41
N LEU A 422 0.21 2.02 -10.19
CA LEU A 422 -0.40 0.79 -9.64
C LEU A 422 -1.70 0.39 -10.36
N ASP A 423 -2.33 1.33 -11.06
CA ASP A 423 -3.49 1.09 -11.92
C ASP A 423 -3.14 0.22 -13.14
N LEU A 424 -1.92 0.33 -13.64
CA LEU A 424 -1.41 -0.39 -14.81
C LEU A 424 -0.56 -1.61 -14.46
N PHE A 425 0.20 -1.53 -13.37
CA PHE A 425 1.22 -2.52 -13.04
C PHE A 425 1.18 -2.95 -11.58
N VAL A 426 1.72 -4.14 -11.32
CA VAL A 426 2.07 -4.68 -10.01
C VAL A 426 0.89 -5.04 -9.11
N SER A 427 -0.14 -4.19 -9.01
CA SER A 427 -1.32 -4.44 -8.18
C SER A 427 -2.14 -5.61 -8.71
N ASP A 428 -2.87 -6.30 -7.82
CA ASP A 428 -3.69 -7.46 -8.18
C ASP A 428 -4.85 -7.10 -9.13
N SER A 429 -5.34 -5.85 -9.07
CA SER A 429 -6.39 -5.35 -9.97
C SER A 429 -5.85 -4.74 -11.26
N SER A 430 -4.53 -4.61 -11.40
CA SER A 430 -3.93 -4.07 -12.62
C SER A 430 -3.93 -5.09 -13.77
N PRO A 431 -3.95 -4.63 -15.04
CA PRO A 431 -3.74 -5.49 -16.20
C PRO A 431 -2.42 -6.27 -16.14
N HIS A 432 -1.40 -5.73 -15.47
CA HIS A 432 -0.09 -6.34 -15.31
C HIS A 432 0.22 -6.69 -13.85
N SER A 433 -0.61 -7.56 -13.25
CA SER A 433 -0.37 -8.03 -11.88
C SER A 433 0.99 -8.69 -11.72
N MET A 434 1.66 -8.41 -10.60
CA MET A 434 3.01 -8.91 -10.33
C MET A 434 3.09 -10.44 -10.33
N GLN A 435 2.07 -11.11 -9.82
CA GLN A 435 2.03 -12.59 -9.75
C GLN A 435 1.97 -13.26 -11.13
N THR A 436 1.45 -12.54 -12.14
CA THR A 436 1.29 -13.07 -13.50
C THR A 436 2.49 -12.75 -14.38
N PHE A 437 3.06 -11.55 -14.22
CA PHE A 437 4.08 -11.02 -15.13
C PHE A 437 5.48 -10.96 -14.53
N GLY A 438 5.60 -10.78 -13.21
CA GLY A 438 6.86 -10.43 -12.55
C GLY A 438 7.42 -9.07 -13.04
N CYS A 439 8.63 -8.76 -12.61
CA CYS A 439 9.34 -7.51 -12.93
C CYS A 439 10.25 -7.70 -14.15
N THR A 440 10.94 -8.84 -14.24
CA THR A 440 11.95 -9.09 -15.29
C THR A 440 11.39 -9.20 -16.70
N ILE A 441 10.07 -9.40 -16.88
CA ILE A 441 9.46 -9.38 -18.21
C ILE A 441 9.50 -7.97 -18.82
N CYS A 442 9.28 -6.94 -18.00
CA CYS A 442 9.32 -5.54 -18.42
C CYS A 442 10.73 -4.96 -18.27
N HIS A 443 11.36 -5.09 -17.11
CA HIS A 443 12.63 -4.44 -16.82
C HIS A 443 13.87 -5.21 -17.28
N GLN A 444 13.74 -6.48 -17.69
CA GLN A 444 14.88 -7.40 -17.89
C GLN A 444 15.67 -7.63 -16.59
N GLY A 445 16.96 -7.99 -16.69
CA GLY A 445 17.82 -8.25 -15.55
C GLY A 445 17.89 -9.71 -15.14
N GLN A 446 18.72 -9.96 -14.13
CA GLN A 446 18.94 -11.29 -13.57
C GLN A 446 18.02 -11.49 -12.36
N GLY A 447 16.78 -11.91 -12.60
CA GLY A 447 15.76 -12.04 -11.55
C GLY A 447 16.05 -13.11 -10.49
N SER A 448 16.99 -14.03 -10.72
CA SER A 448 17.43 -14.99 -9.70
C SER A 448 18.44 -14.42 -8.71
N ALA A 449 19.05 -13.27 -9.00
CA ALA A 449 20.04 -12.64 -8.15
C ALA A 449 19.38 -11.89 -6.98
N THR A 450 20.03 -11.92 -5.82
CA THR A 450 19.58 -11.31 -4.56
C THR A 450 20.54 -10.23 -4.07
N SER A 451 21.30 -9.63 -4.97
CA SER A 451 22.21 -8.54 -4.63
C SER A 451 22.33 -7.57 -5.79
N PHE A 452 22.38 -6.28 -5.48
CA PHE A 452 22.39 -5.18 -6.44
C PHE A 452 23.34 -5.40 -7.63
N LYS A 453 24.61 -5.73 -7.37
CA LYS A 453 25.64 -5.93 -8.39
C LYS A 453 25.41 -7.13 -9.33
N TRP A 454 24.66 -8.14 -8.91
CA TRP A 454 24.40 -9.35 -9.69
C TRP A 454 23.03 -9.34 -10.37
N SER A 455 22.08 -8.52 -9.90
CA SER A 455 20.78 -8.35 -10.54
C SER A 455 20.87 -7.70 -11.93
N SER A 456 22.07 -7.28 -12.34
CA SER A 456 22.37 -6.69 -13.64
C SER A 456 21.59 -5.40 -13.89
N HIS A 457 21.46 -4.56 -12.86
CA HIS A 457 20.94 -3.19 -13.01
C HIS A 457 21.79 -2.41 -14.01
N SER A 458 21.15 -1.62 -14.87
CA SER A 458 21.87 -0.75 -15.81
C SER A 458 21.71 0.71 -15.42
N PRO A 459 22.80 1.47 -15.29
CA PRO A 459 22.73 2.89 -14.99
C PRO A 459 22.19 3.67 -16.19
N ASN A 460 21.45 4.74 -15.90
CA ASN A 460 20.92 5.66 -16.89
C ASN A 460 22.03 6.58 -17.46
N THR A 461 23.12 6.83 -16.73
CA THR A 461 24.23 7.68 -17.21
C THR A 461 25.61 7.13 -16.83
N PRO A 462 26.69 7.51 -17.54
CA PRO A 462 28.05 7.19 -17.13
C PRO A 462 28.38 7.69 -15.72
N LYS A 463 27.93 8.91 -15.35
CA LYS A 463 28.09 9.44 -13.99
C LYS A 463 27.46 8.51 -12.94
N GLN A 464 26.23 8.07 -13.17
CA GLN A 464 25.56 7.12 -12.28
C GLN A 464 26.31 5.78 -12.21
N SER A 465 26.88 5.32 -13.33
CA SER A 465 27.69 4.10 -13.34
C SER A 465 28.91 4.20 -12.41
N HIS A 466 29.60 5.35 -12.37
CA HIS A 466 30.71 5.60 -11.45
C HIS A 466 30.24 5.62 -9.99
N VAL A 467 29.18 6.36 -9.68
CA VAL A 467 28.60 6.39 -8.32
C VAL A 467 28.20 4.98 -7.86
N TRP A 468 27.53 4.21 -8.72
CA TRP A 468 27.13 2.85 -8.40
C TRP A 468 28.30 1.88 -8.26
N HIS A 469 29.38 2.10 -9.02
CA HIS A 469 30.62 1.34 -8.87
C HIS A 469 31.21 1.56 -7.48
N ASP A 470 31.34 2.81 -7.06
CA ASP A 470 31.97 3.19 -5.80
C ASP A 470 31.10 2.82 -4.59
N GLU A 471 29.79 3.09 -4.65
CA GLU A 471 28.88 2.90 -3.50
C GLU A 471 28.34 1.47 -3.38
N TYR A 472 28.08 0.80 -4.51
CA TYR A 472 27.39 -0.49 -4.52
C TYR A 472 28.22 -1.63 -5.15
N GLY A 473 29.46 -1.36 -5.56
CA GLY A 473 30.32 -2.34 -6.22
C GLY A 473 29.74 -2.80 -7.58
N TRP A 474 29.04 -1.90 -8.27
CA TRP A 474 28.45 -2.19 -9.58
C TRP A 474 29.52 -2.53 -10.62
N PHE A 475 29.19 -3.46 -11.50
CA PHE A 475 29.97 -3.81 -12.67
C PHE A 475 29.04 -4.28 -13.79
N ASN A 476 29.50 -4.18 -15.03
CA ASN A 476 28.80 -4.76 -16.17
C ASN A 476 28.98 -6.29 -16.17
N ASN A 477 27.89 -7.02 -15.96
CA ASN A 477 27.90 -8.49 -15.93
C ASN A 477 27.88 -9.09 -17.34
N HIS A 478 29.07 -9.32 -17.90
CA HIS A 478 29.24 -9.91 -19.23
C HIS A 478 28.69 -11.34 -19.38
N HIS A 479 28.36 -12.03 -18.28
CA HIS A 479 27.78 -13.37 -18.31
C HIS A 479 26.25 -13.38 -18.39
N TRP A 480 25.60 -12.21 -18.30
CA TRP A 480 24.16 -12.09 -18.37
C TRP A 480 23.75 -11.22 -19.56
N ILE A 481 23.26 -11.87 -20.61
CA ILE A 481 22.98 -11.22 -21.90
C ILE A 481 21.71 -10.34 -21.91
N PHE A 482 20.92 -10.35 -20.83
CA PHE A 482 19.73 -9.51 -20.66
C PHE A 482 19.85 -8.62 -19.43
N PRO A 483 20.79 -7.65 -19.41
CA PRO A 483 20.86 -6.69 -18.32
C PRO A 483 19.52 -5.93 -18.22
N MET A 484 19.22 -5.39 -17.03
CA MET A 484 18.04 -4.56 -16.88
C MET A 484 18.10 -3.38 -17.86
N LEU A 485 16.97 -2.96 -18.38
CA LEU A 485 16.92 -1.77 -19.21
C LEU A 485 17.17 -0.55 -18.32
N PRO A 486 18.03 0.40 -18.74
CA PRO A 486 18.05 1.70 -18.10
C PRO A 486 16.67 2.34 -18.14
N GLU A 487 16.31 3.11 -17.11
CA GLU A 487 15.02 3.79 -16.96
C GLU A 487 14.49 4.43 -18.25
N ARG A 488 15.37 5.12 -19.01
CA ARG A 488 14.99 5.78 -20.27
C ARG A 488 14.46 4.84 -21.36
N PHE A 489 14.73 3.54 -21.25
CA PHE A 489 14.38 2.50 -22.23
C PHE A 489 13.37 1.48 -21.71
N GLU A 490 12.84 1.62 -20.49
CA GLU A 490 11.96 0.60 -19.89
C GLU A 490 10.72 0.31 -20.74
N GLU A 491 10.10 1.35 -21.31
CA GLU A 491 8.91 1.20 -22.15
C GLU A 491 9.16 0.37 -23.43
N SER A 492 10.41 0.24 -23.90
CA SER A 492 10.72 -0.57 -25.08
C SER A 492 10.28 -2.05 -24.94
N SER A 493 10.15 -2.55 -23.71
CA SER A 493 9.65 -3.90 -23.45
C SER A 493 8.15 -4.05 -23.67
N CYS A 494 7.35 -2.97 -23.74
CA CYS A 494 5.91 -3.06 -23.99
C CYS A 494 5.61 -3.76 -25.32
N LEU A 495 6.50 -3.57 -26.32
CA LEU A 495 6.43 -4.20 -27.64
C LEU A 495 6.66 -5.71 -27.63
N LYS A 496 6.88 -6.36 -26.47
CA LYS A 496 6.92 -7.83 -26.36
C LYS A 496 5.52 -8.46 -26.40
N CYS A 497 4.49 -7.68 -26.14
CA CYS A 497 3.09 -8.13 -26.11
C CYS A 497 2.19 -7.18 -26.91
N HIS A 498 2.45 -5.87 -26.85
CA HIS A 498 1.69 -4.83 -27.54
C HIS A 498 2.32 -4.53 -28.92
N HIS A 499 2.29 -5.50 -29.83
CA HIS A 499 3.01 -5.39 -31.11
C HIS A 499 2.44 -4.33 -32.05
N GLU A 500 1.13 -4.09 -31.98
CA GLU A 500 0.43 -3.15 -32.86
C GLU A 500 0.48 -1.71 -32.34
N VAL A 501 0.80 -1.50 -31.06
CA VAL A 501 0.91 -0.19 -30.37
C VAL A 501 -0.42 0.59 -30.28
N VAL A 502 -1.42 0.27 -31.10
CA VAL A 502 -2.75 0.92 -31.12
C VAL A 502 -3.43 0.85 -29.76
N ASP A 503 -3.23 -0.23 -29.01
CA ASP A 503 -3.80 -0.43 -27.68
C ASP A 503 -3.05 0.31 -26.56
N LEU A 504 -1.92 0.96 -26.88
CA LEU A 504 -1.17 1.86 -26.01
C LEU A 504 -1.52 3.34 -26.24
N GLU A 505 -2.37 3.63 -27.22
CA GLU A 505 -2.89 4.98 -27.47
C GLU A 505 -3.79 5.44 -26.31
N PRO A 506 -3.98 6.76 -26.14
CA PRO A 506 -4.98 7.31 -25.23
C PRO A 506 -6.36 6.70 -25.44
N SER A 507 -7.03 6.33 -24.34
CA SER A 507 -8.35 5.71 -24.34
C SER A 507 -9.23 6.30 -23.25
N GLU A 508 -10.54 5.99 -23.25
CA GLU A 508 -11.44 6.40 -22.18
C GLU A 508 -10.98 5.89 -20.79
N ARG A 509 -10.39 4.69 -20.77
CA ARG A 509 -9.87 4.09 -19.53
C ARG A 509 -8.54 4.71 -19.10
N PHE A 510 -7.69 5.06 -20.06
CA PHE A 510 -6.37 5.65 -19.83
C PHE A 510 -6.22 6.90 -20.70
N PRO A 511 -6.63 8.08 -20.19
CA PRO A 511 -6.53 9.33 -20.95
C PRO A 511 -5.09 9.71 -21.28
N GLU A 512 -4.15 9.36 -20.40
CA GLU A 512 -2.73 9.38 -20.72
C GLU A 512 -2.30 8.02 -21.30
N PRO A 513 -1.49 8.02 -22.37
CA PRO A 513 -1.04 6.78 -22.99
C PRO A 513 -0.26 5.93 -21.97
N PRO A 514 -0.54 4.63 -21.82
CA PRO A 514 0.18 3.75 -20.89
C PRO A 514 1.70 3.68 -21.10
N ALA A 515 2.18 3.92 -22.32
CA ALA A 515 3.60 3.92 -22.69
C ALA A 515 3.92 5.09 -23.65
N PRO A 516 4.02 6.34 -23.14
CA PRO A 516 4.11 7.54 -23.95
C PRO A 516 5.32 7.56 -24.90
N LYS A 517 6.48 7.06 -24.48
CA LYS A 517 7.71 7.06 -25.30
C LYS A 517 7.60 6.07 -26.45
N VAL A 518 6.99 4.90 -26.21
CA VAL A 518 6.76 3.91 -27.27
C VAL A 518 5.79 4.45 -28.32
N VAL A 519 4.67 5.02 -27.87
CA VAL A 519 3.67 5.63 -28.76
C VAL A 519 4.29 6.76 -29.58
N ALA A 520 5.05 7.65 -28.93
CA ALA A 520 5.78 8.72 -29.62
C ALA A 520 6.77 8.16 -30.66
N GLY A 521 7.55 7.13 -30.31
CA GLY A 521 8.47 6.47 -31.23
C GLY A 521 7.76 5.83 -32.42
N TYR A 522 6.62 5.17 -32.18
CA TYR A 522 5.79 4.58 -33.23
C TYR A 522 5.23 5.64 -34.19
N HIS A 523 4.76 6.77 -33.67
CA HIS A 523 4.32 7.89 -34.50
C HIS A 523 5.44 8.46 -35.37
N LEU A 524 6.66 8.60 -34.83
CA LEU A 524 7.81 9.06 -35.61
C LEU A 524 8.15 8.09 -36.75
N ILE A 525 8.22 6.78 -36.46
CA ILE A 525 8.43 5.73 -37.48
C ILE A 525 7.38 5.84 -38.58
N ARG A 526 6.12 6.10 -38.21
CA ARG A 526 5.02 6.23 -39.17
C ARG A 526 5.08 7.52 -39.98
N GLN A 527 5.39 8.63 -39.32
CA GLN A 527 5.45 9.95 -39.93
C GLN A 527 6.59 10.05 -40.95
N TYR A 528 7.76 9.50 -40.62
CA TYR A 528 8.92 9.47 -41.51
C TYR A 528 8.94 8.29 -42.49
N GLY A 529 7.94 7.40 -42.41
CA GLY A 529 7.77 6.32 -43.38
C GLY A 529 8.89 5.27 -43.34
N CYS A 530 9.51 5.03 -42.17
CA CYS A 530 10.67 4.14 -42.08
C CYS A 530 10.37 2.71 -42.55
N TYR A 531 9.12 2.25 -42.43
CA TYR A 531 8.68 0.95 -42.95
C TYR A 531 8.73 0.82 -44.48
N GLY A 532 8.89 1.94 -45.21
CA GLY A 532 9.04 1.95 -46.65
C GLY A 532 10.39 1.38 -47.12
N CYS A 533 11.43 1.54 -46.32
CA CYS A 533 12.78 1.06 -46.61
C CYS A 533 13.26 -0.04 -45.65
N HIS A 534 12.75 -0.06 -44.41
CA HIS A 534 13.08 -1.08 -43.40
C HIS A 534 11.91 -2.02 -43.16
N GLU A 535 12.22 -3.31 -43.01
CA GLU A 535 11.24 -4.25 -42.44
C GLU A 535 11.15 -3.99 -40.93
N ILE A 536 9.98 -3.57 -40.42
CA ILE A 536 9.79 -3.24 -39.00
C ILE A 536 8.67 -4.13 -38.45
N LYS A 537 9.02 -5.37 -38.11
CA LYS A 537 8.08 -6.38 -37.58
C LYS A 537 7.95 -6.40 -36.05
N GLY A 538 8.57 -5.45 -35.34
CA GLY A 538 8.65 -5.45 -33.87
C GLY A 538 9.88 -6.20 -33.33
N TRP A 539 9.77 -6.81 -32.14
CA TRP A 539 10.88 -7.53 -31.47
C TRP A 539 10.98 -8.99 -31.94
N SER A 540 12.04 -9.34 -32.68
CA SER A 540 12.32 -10.71 -33.17
C SER A 540 13.45 -11.45 -32.43
N GLY A 541 13.76 -11.03 -31.19
CA GLY A 541 14.86 -11.59 -30.39
C GLY A 541 16.24 -11.00 -30.71
N PRO A 542 17.30 -11.36 -29.95
CA PRO A 542 18.64 -10.80 -30.11
C PRO A 542 19.38 -11.29 -31.38
N ASP A 543 18.93 -12.40 -31.96
CA ASP A 543 19.66 -13.12 -33.02
C ASP A 543 19.14 -12.82 -34.43
N GLN A 544 18.01 -12.10 -34.56
CA GLN A 544 17.45 -11.68 -35.84
C GLN A 544 17.54 -10.16 -35.98
N ARG A 545 18.42 -9.70 -36.87
CA ARG A 545 18.41 -8.29 -37.30
C ARG A 545 17.22 -8.08 -38.24
N VAL A 546 16.30 -7.22 -37.83
CA VAL A 546 15.03 -6.97 -38.53
C VAL A 546 15.18 -5.93 -39.65
N GLY A 547 16.35 -5.27 -39.75
CA GLY A 547 16.71 -4.38 -40.86
C GLY A 547 18.17 -3.90 -40.75
N PRO A 548 18.65 -3.07 -41.70
CA PRO A 548 19.93 -2.36 -41.59
C PRO A 548 20.03 -1.55 -40.27
N ASP A 549 21.21 -1.47 -39.66
CA ASP A 549 21.44 -0.77 -38.38
C ASP A 549 21.41 0.75 -38.59
N MET A 550 20.46 1.46 -37.97
CA MET A 550 20.34 2.93 -38.08
C MET A 550 21.53 3.71 -37.48
N ARG A 551 22.45 3.06 -36.76
CA ARG A 551 23.71 3.67 -36.29
C ARG A 551 24.84 3.55 -37.32
N LEU A 552 24.61 2.78 -38.39
CA LEU A 552 25.58 2.49 -39.44
C LEU A 552 25.19 3.12 -40.79
N GLU A 553 24.27 4.08 -40.82
CA GLU A 553 24.22 5.06 -41.93
C GLU A 553 24.89 6.37 -41.49
N PRO A 554 26.23 6.44 -41.52
CA PRO A 554 26.88 7.73 -41.60
C PRO A 554 26.44 8.41 -42.90
N ASN A 555 26.00 9.66 -42.77
CA ASN A 555 25.51 10.54 -43.84
C ASN A 555 26.61 10.99 -44.84
N TYR A 556 27.57 10.11 -45.13
CA TYR A 556 28.74 10.44 -45.96
C TYR A 556 28.34 10.85 -47.37
N HIS A 557 27.28 10.24 -47.92
CA HIS A 557 26.74 10.61 -49.22
C HIS A 557 26.21 12.05 -49.21
N GLU A 558 25.36 12.38 -48.24
CA GLU A 558 24.74 13.70 -48.08
C GLU A 558 25.77 14.77 -47.76
N VAL A 559 26.76 14.46 -46.90
CA VAL A 559 27.87 15.36 -46.57
C VAL A 559 28.75 15.62 -47.79
N ALA A 560 29.10 14.59 -48.56
CA ALA A 560 29.91 14.78 -49.77
C ALA A 560 29.13 15.55 -50.86
N GLN A 561 27.81 15.38 -50.96
CA GLN A 561 26.98 16.21 -51.82
C GLN A 561 26.95 17.67 -51.36
N ALA A 562 26.89 17.94 -50.06
CA ALA A 562 26.97 19.30 -49.53
C ALA A 562 28.34 19.94 -49.79
N VAL A 563 29.42 19.17 -49.68
CA VAL A 563 30.79 19.61 -50.00
C VAL A 563 30.95 19.89 -51.50
N SER A 564 30.37 19.08 -52.39
CA SER A 564 30.52 19.27 -53.85
C SER A 564 29.88 20.55 -54.38
N VAL A 565 28.90 21.10 -53.67
CA VAL A 565 28.22 22.35 -54.03
C VAL A 565 28.75 23.57 -53.29
N ASP A 566 29.75 23.39 -52.41
CA ASP A 566 30.41 24.50 -51.74
C ASP A 566 31.23 25.32 -52.77
N PRO A 567 31.05 26.66 -52.83
CA PRO A 567 31.79 27.49 -53.78
C PRO A 567 33.31 27.39 -53.66
N GLY A 568 33.85 27.17 -52.46
CA GLY A 568 35.29 27.01 -52.22
C GLY A 568 35.85 25.71 -52.79
N VAL A 569 35.01 24.67 -52.92
CA VAL A 569 35.42 23.36 -53.46
C VAL A 569 35.65 23.39 -54.97
N GLN A 570 34.99 24.32 -55.68
CA GLN A 570 35.28 24.57 -57.10
C GLN A 570 36.68 25.17 -57.33
N GLU A 571 37.27 25.77 -56.29
CA GLU A 571 38.63 26.34 -56.33
C GLU A 571 39.70 25.35 -55.82
N MET A 572 39.30 24.22 -55.23
CA MET A 572 40.20 23.17 -54.78
C MET A 572 40.73 22.30 -55.93
N ASP A 573 41.80 21.56 -55.67
CA ASP A 573 42.44 20.74 -56.70
C ASP A 573 41.52 19.61 -57.21
N SER A 574 41.86 19.06 -58.38
CA SER A 574 41.11 17.96 -58.98
C SER A 574 41.10 16.68 -58.13
N THR A 575 42.07 16.54 -57.22
CA THR A 575 42.21 15.35 -56.36
C THR A 575 41.16 15.37 -55.25
N PHE A 576 40.94 16.53 -54.63
CA PHE A 576 39.87 16.76 -53.67
C PHE A 576 38.50 16.50 -54.29
N ASN A 577 38.26 17.07 -55.47
CA ASN A 577 37.00 16.89 -56.21
C ASN A 577 36.73 15.42 -56.58
N ASN A 578 37.78 14.65 -56.91
CA ASN A 578 37.66 13.22 -57.12
C ASN A 578 37.30 12.48 -55.82
N TRP A 579 37.89 12.82 -54.68
CA TRP A 579 37.52 12.21 -53.40
C TRP A 579 36.08 12.52 -52.99
N VAL A 580 35.60 13.74 -53.23
CA VAL A 580 34.19 14.09 -53.03
C VAL A 580 33.29 13.22 -53.90
N THR A 581 33.62 13.07 -55.19
CA THR A 581 32.87 12.24 -56.15
C THR A 581 32.91 10.75 -55.78
N ASP A 582 34.04 10.26 -55.29
CA ASP A 582 34.20 8.88 -54.83
C ASP A 582 33.34 8.59 -53.59
N VAL A 583 33.24 9.53 -52.64
CA VAL A 583 32.36 9.40 -51.47
C VAL A 583 30.87 9.53 -51.86
N ILE A 584 30.53 10.35 -52.86
CA ILE A 584 29.15 10.41 -53.39
C ILE A 584 28.76 9.08 -54.06
N SER A 585 29.64 8.52 -54.89
CA SER A 585 29.36 7.32 -55.68
C SER A 585 29.55 6.00 -54.91
N SER A 586 30.36 6.02 -53.84
CA SER A 586 30.66 4.87 -52.98
C SER A 586 30.83 5.31 -51.52
N PRO A 587 29.74 5.71 -50.85
CA PRO A 587 29.77 6.27 -49.49
C PRO A 587 30.28 5.28 -48.43
N ASP A 588 30.29 3.98 -48.74
CA ASP A 588 30.76 2.92 -47.86
C ASP A 588 32.29 2.71 -47.90
N GLY A 589 33.00 3.30 -48.87
CA GLY A 589 34.45 3.16 -49.04
C GLY A 589 35.27 3.87 -47.97
N ASN A 590 35.98 3.11 -47.10
CA ASN A 590 36.75 3.69 -45.98
C ASN A 590 37.86 4.65 -46.42
N ASP A 591 38.61 4.29 -47.47
CA ASP A 591 39.77 5.06 -47.93
C ASP A 591 39.38 6.42 -48.50
N ALA A 592 38.30 6.48 -49.29
CA ALA A 592 37.79 7.73 -49.86
C ALA A 592 37.34 8.71 -48.76
N ARG A 593 36.66 8.19 -47.73
CA ARG A 593 36.21 8.98 -46.58
C ARG A 593 37.36 9.53 -45.74
N GLN A 594 38.38 8.72 -45.48
CA GLN A 594 39.54 9.17 -44.71
C GLN A 594 40.32 10.24 -45.44
N ARG A 595 40.49 10.11 -46.76
CA ARG A 595 41.15 11.12 -47.61
C ARG A 595 40.37 12.43 -47.66
N LEU A 596 39.06 12.35 -47.90
CA LEU A 596 38.20 13.53 -47.92
C LEU A 596 38.20 14.25 -46.57
N ARG A 597 38.05 13.51 -45.46
CA ARG A 597 38.11 14.06 -44.11
C ARG A 597 39.46 14.73 -43.83
N ALA A 598 40.58 14.05 -44.12
CA ALA A 598 41.90 14.61 -43.88
C ALA A 598 42.15 15.90 -44.67
N ALA A 599 41.59 16.00 -45.88
CA ALA A 599 41.69 17.20 -46.69
C ALA A 599 40.84 18.35 -46.16
N ILE A 600 39.60 18.08 -45.71
CA ILE A 600 38.74 19.08 -45.05
C ILE A 600 39.39 19.56 -43.74
N ASP A 601 39.91 18.63 -42.92
CA ASP A 601 40.57 18.97 -41.65
C ASP A 601 41.86 19.80 -41.88
N ALA A 602 42.54 19.63 -43.01
CA ALA A 602 43.73 20.40 -43.38
C ALA A 602 43.41 21.79 -43.93
N ASP A 603 42.27 21.96 -44.62
CA ASP A 603 41.78 23.27 -45.09
C ASP A 603 41.25 24.13 -43.93
N ALA A 604 40.64 23.49 -42.92
CA ALA A 604 40.12 24.16 -41.73
C ALA A 604 41.20 24.62 -40.72
N ALA A 605 42.46 24.20 -40.90
CA ALA A 605 43.60 24.48 -40.00
C ALA A 605 44.47 25.62 -40.53
#